data_AF-A0A6P7ZVF1-F1
#
_entry.id   AF-A0A6P7ZVF1-F1
#
_cell.length_a   1.000
_cell.length_b   1.000
_cell.length_c   1.000
_cell.angle_alpha   90.00
_cell.angle_beta   90.00
_cell.angle_gamma   90.00
#
_symmetry.space_group_name_H-M   'P 1'
#
loop_
_entity.id
_entity.type
_entity.pdbx_description
1 polymer ?
#
loop_
_entity_poly.entity_id
_entity_poly.type
_entity_poly.pdbx_seq_one_letter_code
_entity_poly.pdbx_strand_id
1 'polypeptide(L)'
;MVKGKGMHLELSATLVILLSCWTQTIHSIDTVNLVDFCGQTIKGNGMIVNSHKESRKYYFVTIGTDCQLTMQASSPKDKIQFQFRFFLVYSLLRMSTTTTREPPENIRSGARSADPCHAGSYVQFYDGKGRNARPLGSPLCGRSIPRPVLSTGNYLTLQLVTRGQQPRVDFVGDFTSFRLGTNQMLCSPYFHCQNGKCIPISLVCDNKGIDNCGDGTDQSTQPPAQCKGTLPTEVPATTVPIAAANSTTQGMQLINMSCGSAETNYPHSPDSILQQGSLTDKRTYFSFLVLYIVLGLIVGVALLFWCCWSPGWFIWRVLTKPPFEPLSSCILKDLTLKALLLMAIASARRVSELQALSCRSPFLEFSSDRVVLRPVLSFLPKALTHFHSSQLVVLPVLGSFSRSEEQRLLKLLDVKRVLKHYVKSMEDICRSDRRFTQRAYGF
;
A
#
# COMPACT_ATOMS: atom_id res chain seq x y z
N MET A 1 83.26 -17.30 -4.01
CA MET A 1 81.95 -16.93 -3.41
C MET A 1 81.06 -16.31 -4.48
N VAL A 2 80.29 -17.14 -5.18
CA VAL A 2 79.32 -16.70 -6.20
C VAL A 2 77.94 -16.86 -5.58
N LYS A 3 77.26 -15.74 -5.34
CA LYS A 3 75.98 -15.68 -4.62
C LYS A 3 74.84 -15.78 -5.63
N GLY A 4 74.23 -16.96 -5.74
CA GLY A 4 73.01 -17.18 -6.51
C GLY A 4 71.83 -16.45 -5.88
N LYS A 5 71.02 -15.78 -6.72
CA LYS A 5 69.69 -15.27 -6.35
C LYS A 5 68.67 -16.05 -7.15
N GLY A 6 67.77 -16.72 -6.44
CA GLY A 6 66.62 -17.41 -7.00
C GLY A 6 65.68 -16.43 -7.68
N MET A 7 65.50 -16.61 -8.99
CA MET A 7 64.36 -16.11 -9.75
C MET A 7 63.50 -17.32 -10.06
N HIS A 8 62.44 -17.57 -9.29
CA HIS A 8 61.34 -18.46 -9.69
C HIS A 8 60.27 -18.44 -8.59
N LEU A 9 59.45 -17.39 -8.49
CA LEU A 9 58.12 -17.48 -7.84
C LEU A 9 57.18 -16.27 -8.02
N GLU A 10 57.42 -15.37 -8.99
CA GLU A 10 56.57 -14.16 -9.19
C GLU A 10 55.86 -14.13 -10.56
N LEU A 11 56.04 -15.14 -11.42
CA LEU A 11 55.41 -15.17 -12.75
C LEU A 11 54.06 -15.89 -12.82
N SER A 12 53.64 -16.63 -11.78
CA SER A 12 52.38 -17.39 -11.80
C SER A 12 51.17 -16.59 -11.28
N ALA A 13 51.37 -15.55 -10.48
CA ALA A 13 50.27 -14.74 -9.93
C ALA A 13 49.68 -13.78 -10.98
N THR A 14 50.52 -13.20 -11.83
CA THR A 14 50.10 -12.25 -12.87
C THR A 14 49.30 -12.92 -13.99
N LEU A 15 49.57 -14.20 -14.28
CA LEU A 15 48.88 -14.96 -15.32
C LEU A 15 47.47 -15.40 -14.88
N VAL A 16 47.26 -15.68 -13.59
CA VAL A 16 45.95 -16.04 -13.03
C VAL A 16 45.02 -14.82 -12.91
N ILE A 17 45.57 -13.64 -12.65
CA ILE A 17 44.80 -12.38 -12.61
C ILE A 17 44.33 -11.98 -14.03
N LEU A 18 45.09 -12.32 -15.08
CA LEU A 18 44.70 -12.06 -16.47
C LEU A 18 43.68 -13.06 -17.03
N LEU A 19 43.51 -14.24 -16.43
CA LEU A 19 42.59 -15.30 -16.88
C LEU A 19 41.23 -15.32 -16.17
N SER A 20 40.97 -14.40 -15.23
CA SER A 20 39.68 -14.30 -14.52
C SER A 20 38.76 -13.17 -15.00
N CYS A 21 39.16 -12.41 -16.03
CA CYS A 21 38.34 -11.33 -16.60
C CYS A 21 37.72 -11.73 -17.95
N TRP A 22 37.06 -12.88 -17.98
CA TRP A 22 36.01 -13.18 -18.96
C TRP A 22 34.72 -13.49 -18.20
N THR A 23 34.34 -12.60 -17.30
CA THR A 23 32.94 -12.54 -16.87
C THR A 23 32.15 -12.00 -18.05
N GLN A 24 31.19 -12.79 -18.53
CA GLN A 24 30.22 -12.34 -19.53
C GLN A 24 29.64 -11.02 -19.05
N THR A 25 29.86 -9.94 -19.79
CA THR A 25 29.21 -8.65 -19.57
C THR A 25 27.74 -8.81 -19.89
N ILE A 26 26.96 -9.26 -18.91
CA ILE A 26 25.52 -9.02 -18.89
C ILE A 26 25.39 -7.49 -18.92
N HIS A 27 25.00 -6.94 -20.07
CA HIS A 27 24.70 -5.52 -20.19
C HIS A 27 23.45 -5.27 -19.35
N SER A 28 23.65 -4.78 -18.12
CA SER A 28 22.53 -4.43 -17.26
C SER A 28 21.81 -3.23 -17.87
N ILE A 29 20.48 -3.29 -17.96
CA ILE A 29 19.70 -2.09 -18.28
C ILE A 29 19.89 -1.10 -17.13
N ASP A 30 20.44 0.06 -17.48
CA ASP A 30 20.70 1.14 -16.53
C ASP A 30 19.41 1.82 -16.09
N THR A 31 19.45 2.43 -14.91
CA THR A 31 18.34 3.20 -14.35
C THR A 31 18.81 4.63 -14.08
N VAL A 32 18.03 5.60 -14.54
CA VAL A 32 18.28 7.03 -14.33
C VAL A 32 17.05 7.69 -13.73
N ASN A 33 17.26 8.79 -13.02
CA ASN A 33 16.18 9.59 -12.45
C ASN A 33 16.12 10.95 -13.18
N LEU A 34 14.95 11.32 -13.69
CA LEU A 34 14.76 12.53 -14.48
C LEU A 34 15.23 13.78 -13.73
N VAL A 35 14.84 13.93 -12.46
CA VAL A 35 15.20 15.10 -11.66
C VAL A 35 16.70 15.19 -11.38
N ASP A 36 17.39 14.05 -11.22
CA ASP A 36 18.83 14.03 -10.93
C ASP A 36 19.65 14.33 -12.20
N PHE A 37 19.17 13.89 -13.37
CA PHE A 37 19.81 14.08 -14.67
C PHE A 37 19.23 15.26 -15.45
N CYS A 38 18.81 16.30 -14.73
CA CYS A 38 18.14 17.43 -15.33
C CYS A 38 19.00 18.17 -16.36
N GLY A 39 18.42 18.43 -17.54
CA GLY A 39 19.09 19.09 -18.66
C GLY A 39 20.04 18.19 -19.46
N GLN A 40 20.26 16.94 -19.02
CA GLN A 40 21.23 16.04 -19.62
C GLN A 40 20.68 15.29 -20.84
N THR A 41 21.61 14.78 -21.65
CA THR A 41 21.31 13.80 -22.70
C THR A 41 21.91 12.46 -22.30
N ILE A 42 21.05 11.45 -22.14
CA ILE A 42 21.46 10.07 -21.90
C ILE A 42 21.47 9.32 -23.23
N LYS A 43 22.51 8.53 -23.46
CA LYS A 43 22.67 7.74 -24.69
C LYS A 43 22.67 6.26 -24.34
N GLY A 44 21.87 5.47 -25.04
CA GLY A 44 21.83 4.02 -24.83
C GLY A 44 20.87 3.30 -25.77
N ASN A 45 20.92 1.96 -25.70
CA ASN A 45 19.97 1.11 -26.43
C ASN A 45 18.62 1.04 -25.72
N GLY A 46 18.62 1.06 -24.39
CA GLY A 46 17.44 1.20 -23.56
C GLY A 46 17.83 1.41 -22.10
N MET A 47 16.99 2.13 -21.35
CA MET A 47 17.19 2.44 -19.93
C MET A 47 15.85 2.61 -19.22
N ILE A 48 15.83 2.35 -17.92
CA ILE A 48 14.71 2.72 -17.04
C ILE A 48 14.86 4.19 -16.64
N VAL A 49 13.79 4.96 -16.79
CA VAL A 49 13.69 6.37 -16.41
C VAL A 49 12.64 6.52 -15.32
N ASN A 50 13.13 6.81 -14.12
CA ASN A 50 12.30 7.17 -12.97
C ASN A 50 12.06 8.68 -12.96
N SER A 51 10.97 9.12 -12.35
CA SER A 51 10.75 10.54 -12.06
C SER A 51 11.82 11.10 -11.11
N HIS A 52 12.11 10.37 -10.04
CA HIS A 52 13.06 10.73 -8.97
C HIS A 52 13.61 9.46 -8.29
N LYS A 53 14.66 9.59 -7.48
CA LYS A 53 15.37 8.46 -6.83
C LYS A 53 14.47 7.51 -6.03
N GLU A 54 13.46 8.04 -5.36
CA GLU A 54 12.53 7.27 -4.53
C GLU A 54 11.19 6.96 -5.24
N SER A 55 11.19 6.95 -6.58
CA SER A 55 10.00 6.52 -7.36
C SER A 55 9.54 5.14 -6.90
N ARG A 56 8.22 4.90 -6.89
CA ARG A 56 7.53 3.73 -6.32
C ARG A 56 7.56 3.62 -4.80
N LYS A 57 8.29 4.48 -4.08
CA LYS A 57 8.31 4.53 -2.62
C LYS A 57 7.66 5.80 -2.08
N TYR A 58 8.01 6.95 -2.66
CA TYR A 58 7.51 8.26 -2.26
C TYR A 58 7.14 9.12 -3.47
N TYR A 59 6.40 10.21 -3.23
CA TYR A 59 6.11 11.20 -4.26
C TYR A 59 7.21 12.26 -4.31
N PHE A 60 7.56 12.69 -5.51
CA PHE A 60 8.25 13.95 -5.73
C PHE A 60 7.25 15.10 -5.59
N VAL A 61 7.55 16.04 -4.69
CA VAL A 61 6.62 17.09 -4.23
C VAL A 61 7.14 18.52 -4.41
N THR A 62 8.28 18.69 -5.09
CA THR A 62 8.88 20.01 -5.33
C THR A 62 8.01 20.83 -6.29
N ILE A 63 7.63 22.04 -5.88
CA ILE A 63 6.85 23.00 -6.70
C ILE A 63 7.81 23.76 -7.62
N GLY A 64 7.35 24.13 -8.83
CA GLY A 64 8.13 24.96 -9.75
C GLY A 64 9.29 24.22 -10.42
N THR A 65 9.26 22.88 -10.38
CA THR A 65 10.22 22.08 -11.14
C THR A 65 9.90 22.21 -12.61
N ASP A 66 10.93 22.50 -13.41
CA ASP A 66 10.83 22.49 -14.86
C ASP A 66 12.08 21.81 -15.42
N CYS A 67 12.01 20.49 -15.53
CA CYS A 67 13.16 19.65 -15.81
C CYS A 67 12.99 18.89 -17.13
N GLN A 68 14.05 18.83 -17.95
CA GLN A 68 14.06 18.04 -19.18
C GLN A 68 15.15 16.97 -19.15
N LEU A 69 14.87 15.79 -19.70
CA LEU A 69 15.83 14.71 -19.92
C LEU A 69 15.73 14.30 -21.39
N THR A 70 16.85 14.28 -22.11
CA THR A 70 16.87 13.86 -23.52
C THR A 70 17.43 12.45 -23.63
N MET A 71 16.66 11.56 -24.24
CA MET A 71 17.08 10.21 -24.59
C MET A 71 17.63 10.23 -26.02
N GLN A 72 18.79 9.61 -26.21
CA GLN A 72 19.45 9.46 -27.49
C GLN A 72 19.70 7.98 -27.77
N ALA A 73 19.26 7.49 -28.92
CA ALA A 73 19.57 6.13 -29.36
C ALA A 73 21.06 5.99 -29.69
N SER A 74 21.65 4.82 -29.40
CA SER A 74 23.06 4.57 -29.69
C SER A 74 23.38 4.69 -31.18
N SER A 75 22.47 4.20 -32.03
CA SER A 75 22.52 4.33 -33.48
C SER A 75 21.69 5.55 -33.95
N PRO A 76 22.23 6.38 -34.86
CA PRO A 76 21.48 7.51 -35.41
C PRO A 76 20.31 7.11 -36.32
N LYS A 77 20.25 5.84 -36.74
CA LYS A 77 19.16 5.31 -37.59
C LYS A 77 17.97 4.80 -36.78
N ASP A 78 18.13 4.64 -35.47
CA ASP A 78 17.08 4.10 -34.62
C ASP A 78 16.13 5.20 -34.17
N LYS A 79 14.88 4.81 -33.93
CA LYS A 79 13.87 5.59 -33.23
C LYS A 79 13.85 5.19 -31.77
N ILE A 80 13.15 5.96 -30.95
CA ILE A 80 12.99 5.71 -29.52
C ILE A 80 11.51 5.52 -29.22
N GLN A 81 11.19 4.44 -28.53
CA GLN A 81 9.89 4.24 -27.88
C GLN A 81 10.07 4.45 -26.39
N PHE A 82 9.21 5.26 -25.77
CA PHE A 82 9.09 5.35 -24.32
C PHE A 82 7.78 4.73 -23.86
N GLN A 83 7.84 3.87 -22.83
CA GLN A 83 6.67 3.27 -22.23
C GLN A 83 6.64 3.56 -20.72
N PHE A 84 5.51 4.07 -20.23
CA PHE A 84 5.29 4.14 -18.79
C PHE A 84 4.92 2.77 -18.23
N ARG A 85 5.58 2.36 -17.15
CA ARG A 85 5.23 1.18 -16.33
C ARG A 85 4.46 1.58 -15.07
N PHE A 86 4.63 2.82 -14.64
CA PHE A 86 3.87 3.45 -13.57
C PHE A 86 3.72 4.96 -13.85
N PHE A 87 2.57 5.54 -13.55
CA PHE A 87 2.30 6.94 -13.85
C PHE A 87 1.34 7.59 -12.84
N LEU A 88 1.85 8.55 -12.08
CA LEU A 88 1.10 9.46 -11.23
C LEU A 88 1.69 10.85 -11.38
N VAL A 89 0.96 11.78 -12.00
CA VAL A 89 1.40 13.17 -12.16
C VAL A 89 0.20 14.08 -11.97
N TYR A 90 0.06 14.67 -10.79
CA TYR A 90 -1.06 15.58 -10.50
C TYR A 90 -0.68 16.59 -9.42
N SER A 91 -1.54 17.58 -9.18
CA SER A 91 -1.41 18.51 -8.05
C SER A 91 -2.71 18.49 -7.26
N LEU A 92 -2.62 18.41 -5.92
CA LEU A 92 -3.80 18.34 -5.05
C LEU A 92 -4.60 19.65 -5.04
N LEU A 93 -3.92 20.76 -5.25
CA LEU A 93 -4.51 22.09 -5.28
C LEU A 93 -4.04 22.77 -6.58
N ARG A 94 -4.95 22.87 -7.54
CA ARG A 94 -4.67 23.46 -8.85
C ARG A 94 -4.59 24.99 -8.75
N MET A 95 -3.72 25.61 -9.55
CA MET A 95 -3.66 27.06 -9.65
C MET A 95 -4.86 27.53 -10.48
N SER A 96 -5.71 28.42 -9.96
CA SER A 96 -6.72 29.09 -10.78
C SER A 96 -6.04 30.19 -11.59
N THR A 97 -6.05 30.08 -12.92
CA THR A 97 -5.59 31.16 -13.81
C THR A 97 -6.68 32.22 -13.91
N THR A 98 -6.82 33.06 -12.89
CA THR A 98 -7.56 34.33 -12.98
C THR A 98 -6.59 35.44 -13.25
N THR A 99 -6.20 35.63 -14.52
CA THR A 99 -5.73 36.92 -15.07
C THR A 99 -5.50 36.78 -16.58
N THR A 100 -6.56 36.90 -17.35
CA THR A 100 -6.58 37.66 -18.62
C THR A 100 -8.04 37.96 -18.95
N ARG A 101 -8.35 39.26 -18.96
CA ARG A 101 -9.62 39.84 -19.37
C ARG A 101 -9.76 39.65 -20.88
N GLU A 102 -10.49 38.65 -21.34
CA GLU A 102 -10.95 38.57 -22.73
C GLU A 102 -12.38 39.12 -22.87
N PRO A 103 -12.73 39.77 -24.00
CA PRO A 103 -14.03 40.40 -24.23
C PRO A 103 -15.12 39.35 -24.49
N PRO A 104 -16.41 39.72 -24.45
CA PRO A 104 -17.49 38.76 -24.59
C PRO A 104 -17.66 38.38 -26.07
N GLU A 105 -17.25 37.17 -26.44
CA GLU A 105 -17.66 36.59 -27.72
C GLU A 105 -18.47 35.30 -27.53
N ASN A 106 -19.77 35.50 -27.78
CA ASN A 106 -20.74 34.62 -28.41
C ASN A 106 -20.68 33.10 -28.17
N ILE A 107 -21.79 32.64 -27.61
CA ILE A 107 -22.27 31.27 -27.50
C ILE A 107 -22.18 30.56 -28.87
N ARG A 108 -21.18 29.69 -29.02
CA ARG A 108 -21.27 28.49 -29.86
C ARG A 108 -20.85 27.27 -29.06
N SER A 109 -21.84 26.43 -28.84
CA SER A 109 -21.76 25.10 -28.25
C SER A 109 -20.71 24.23 -28.94
N GLY A 110 -19.57 24.11 -28.29
CA GLY A 110 -18.56 23.10 -28.50
C GLY A 110 -17.69 23.14 -27.26
N ALA A 111 -17.90 22.20 -26.33
CA ALA A 111 -17.11 22.09 -25.12
C ALA A 111 -15.62 21.98 -25.48
N ARG A 112 -14.90 23.11 -25.48
CA ARG A 112 -13.45 23.12 -25.38
C ARG A 112 -13.14 22.53 -24.02
N SER A 113 -12.92 21.21 -24.01
CA SER A 113 -12.35 20.46 -22.90
C SER A 113 -11.23 21.29 -22.30
N ALA A 114 -11.46 21.89 -21.12
CA ALA A 114 -10.40 22.53 -20.37
C ALA A 114 -9.27 21.51 -20.23
N ASP A 115 -8.09 21.81 -20.76
CA ASP A 115 -6.95 20.89 -20.73
C ASP A 115 -6.74 20.45 -19.26
N PRO A 116 -6.90 19.15 -18.95
CA PRO A 116 -6.87 18.64 -17.58
C PRO A 116 -5.54 18.93 -16.86
N CYS A 117 -4.48 19.20 -17.63
CA CYS A 117 -3.10 19.36 -17.16
C CYS A 117 -2.68 20.83 -17.08
N HIS A 118 -3.40 21.76 -17.71
CA HIS A 118 -3.03 23.19 -17.80
C HIS A 118 -2.90 23.88 -16.42
N ALA A 119 -3.67 23.42 -15.43
CA ALA A 119 -3.74 24.01 -14.08
C ALA A 119 -2.88 23.27 -13.01
N GLY A 120 -2.10 22.26 -13.41
CA GLY A 120 -1.36 21.40 -12.49
C GLY A 120 -0.02 20.90 -13.04
N SER A 121 0.55 19.91 -12.37
CA SER A 121 1.76 19.24 -12.83
C SER A 121 1.48 18.37 -14.05
N TYR A 122 2.44 18.29 -14.97
CA TYR A 122 2.35 17.51 -16.18
C TYR A 122 3.72 17.02 -16.66
N VAL A 123 3.70 16.04 -17.56
CA VAL A 123 4.86 15.69 -18.38
C VAL A 123 4.55 15.92 -19.86
N GLN A 124 5.55 16.33 -20.62
CA GLN A 124 5.44 16.57 -22.06
C GLN A 124 6.59 15.89 -22.78
N PHE A 125 6.31 15.25 -23.91
CA PHE A 125 7.33 14.70 -24.79
C PHE A 125 7.58 15.60 -26.00
N TYR A 126 8.80 15.59 -26.49
CA TYR A 126 9.23 16.32 -27.69
C TYR A 126 10.02 15.42 -28.61
N ASP A 127 9.72 15.49 -29.91
CA ASP A 127 10.32 14.70 -30.97
C ASP A 127 11.63 15.34 -31.47
N GLY A 128 12.70 15.11 -30.73
CA GLY A 128 14.01 15.72 -31.00
C GLY A 128 14.76 16.04 -29.71
N LYS A 129 15.78 16.90 -29.82
CA LYS A 129 16.63 17.31 -28.69
C LYS A 129 16.11 18.60 -28.07
N GLY A 130 15.76 18.54 -26.79
CA GLY A 130 15.32 19.69 -25.98
C GLY A 130 13.87 20.13 -26.26
N ARG A 131 13.40 21.13 -25.52
CA ARG A 131 12.02 21.66 -25.60
C ARG A 131 11.67 22.42 -26.88
N ASN A 132 12.67 22.82 -27.65
CA ASN A 132 12.47 23.53 -28.92
C ASN A 132 12.05 22.58 -30.04
N ALA A 133 12.19 21.27 -29.84
CA ALA A 133 11.70 20.27 -30.76
C ALA A 133 10.16 20.22 -30.78
N ARG A 134 9.59 19.49 -31.74
CA ARG A 134 8.12 19.42 -31.91
C ARG A 134 7.49 18.67 -30.72
N PRO A 135 6.48 19.22 -30.03
CA PRO A 135 5.80 18.50 -28.96
C PRO A 135 5.01 17.30 -29.52
N LEU A 136 5.06 16.19 -28.80
CA LEU A 136 4.33 14.95 -29.09
C LEU A 136 3.09 14.85 -28.22
N GLY A 137 1.92 14.99 -28.85
CA GLY A 137 0.63 14.95 -28.16
C GLY A 137 0.40 16.10 -27.19
N SER A 138 -0.70 16.03 -26.44
CA SER A 138 -0.99 16.95 -25.34
C SER A 138 -0.18 16.62 -24.07
N PRO A 139 -0.01 17.56 -23.14
CA PRO A 139 0.56 17.28 -21.83
C PRO A 139 -0.14 16.11 -21.14
N LEU A 140 0.63 15.29 -20.45
CA LEU A 140 0.14 14.10 -19.75
C LEU A 140 0.12 14.36 -18.24
N CYS A 141 -1.00 14.06 -17.62
CA CYS A 141 -1.20 14.13 -16.17
C CYS A 141 -2.28 13.14 -15.74
N GLY A 142 -2.50 13.00 -14.44
CA GLY A 142 -3.45 12.08 -13.83
C GLY A 142 -2.78 10.81 -13.31
N ARG A 143 -3.51 9.71 -13.37
CA ARG A 143 -3.13 8.42 -12.77
C ARG A 143 -3.18 7.23 -13.72
N SER A 144 -3.71 7.45 -14.93
CA SER A 144 -3.79 6.43 -15.97
C SER A 144 -2.46 6.34 -16.71
N ILE A 145 -1.92 5.13 -16.85
CA ILE A 145 -0.69 4.89 -17.60
C ILE A 145 -0.89 5.30 -19.07
N PRO A 146 -0.12 6.26 -19.61
CA PRO A 146 -0.24 6.68 -21.00
C PRO A 146 0.20 5.58 -21.99
N ARG A 147 -0.27 5.71 -23.23
CA ARG A 147 0.17 4.86 -24.34
C ARG A 147 1.66 5.08 -24.66
N PRO A 148 2.34 4.10 -25.30
CA PRO A 148 3.72 4.26 -25.71
C PRO A 148 3.91 5.50 -26.59
N VAL A 149 4.96 6.26 -26.31
CA VAL A 149 5.34 7.45 -27.07
C VAL A 149 6.47 7.08 -28.02
N LEU A 150 6.33 7.44 -29.29
CA LEU A 150 7.27 7.10 -30.35
C LEU A 150 7.89 8.38 -30.93
N SER A 151 9.21 8.42 -31.03
CA SER A 151 9.92 9.45 -31.79
C SER A 151 9.94 9.11 -33.29
N THR A 152 10.19 10.12 -34.11
CA THR A 152 10.45 9.94 -35.55
C THR A 152 11.93 9.73 -35.84
N GLY A 153 12.82 10.25 -34.99
CA GLY A 153 14.27 10.12 -35.10
C GLY A 153 14.95 9.56 -33.85
N ASN A 154 16.26 9.71 -33.76
CA ASN A 154 17.10 9.11 -32.73
C ASN A 154 17.14 9.88 -31.40
N TYR A 155 16.27 10.88 -31.22
CA TYR A 155 16.15 11.68 -30.02
C TYR A 155 14.70 11.75 -29.56
N LEU A 156 14.49 11.70 -28.25
CA LEU A 156 13.21 11.90 -27.59
C LEU A 156 13.46 12.66 -26.30
N THR A 157 12.81 13.81 -26.11
CA THR A 157 12.96 14.59 -24.87
C THR A 157 11.70 14.47 -24.02
N LEU A 158 11.89 14.14 -22.74
CA LEU A 158 10.85 14.13 -21.71
C LEU A 158 11.04 15.35 -20.80
N GLN A 159 10.00 16.16 -20.66
CA GLN A 159 9.95 17.27 -19.73
C GLN A 159 8.96 16.99 -18.60
N LEU A 160 9.37 17.24 -17.36
CA LEU A 160 8.52 17.27 -16.18
C LEU A 160 8.35 18.73 -15.73
N VAL A 161 7.10 19.14 -15.58
CA VAL A 161 6.74 20.45 -15.04
C VAL A 161 5.83 20.28 -13.83
N THR A 162 6.20 20.85 -12.68
CA THR A 162 5.36 20.83 -11.47
C THR A 162 4.78 22.21 -11.17
N ARG A 163 3.45 22.31 -11.20
CA ARG A 163 2.69 23.55 -10.95
C ARG A 163 1.59 23.32 -9.92
N GLY A 164 1.05 24.43 -9.40
CA GLY A 164 0.03 24.41 -8.36
C GLY A 164 0.61 24.11 -6.98
N GLN A 165 -0.27 23.92 -6.01
CA GLN A 165 0.07 23.63 -4.63
C GLN A 165 0.06 22.11 -4.39
N GLN A 166 1.11 21.61 -3.73
CA GLN A 166 1.32 20.19 -3.43
C GLN A 166 1.29 19.26 -4.67
N PRO A 167 2.30 19.34 -5.56
CA PRO A 167 2.47 18.40 -6.66
C PRO A 167 2.73 17.00 -6.12
N ARG A 168 2.26 16.00 -6.84
CA ARG A 168 2.43 14.56 -6.58
C ARG A 168 2.89 13.92 -7.88
N VAL A 169 4.19 13.69 -7.97
CA VAL A 169 4.82 13.06 -9.13
C VAL A 169 5.47 11.76 -8.71
N ASP A 170 5.07 10.67 -9.34
CA ASP A 170 5.74 9.38 -9.26
C ASP A 170 5.46 8.63 -10.56
N PHE A 171 6.48 8.49 -11.39
CA PHE A 171 6.40 7.65 -12.58
C PHE A 171 7.69 6.85 -12.74
N VAL A 172 7.52 5.69 -13.39
CA VAL A 172 8.60 4.84 -13.88
C VAL A 172 8.24 4.51 -15.32
N GLY A 173 9.19 4.68 -16.21
CA GLY A 173 9.10 4.18 -17.57
C GLY A 173 10.42 3.65 -18.03
N ASP A 174 10.44 3.14 -19.24
CA ASP A 174 11.63 2.69 -19.94
C ASP A 174 11.59 3.21 -21.36
N PHE A 175 12.78 3.45 -21.91
CA PHE A 175 12.91 3.67 -23.34
C PHE A 175 13.65 2.53 -24.00
N THR A 176 13.24 2.23 -25.23
CA THR A 176 13.83 1.22 -26.10
C THR A 176 14.13 1.88 -27.44
N SER A 177 15.37 1.77 -27.90
CA SER A 177 15.73 2.10 -29.27
C SER A 177 15.31 0.97 -30.21
N PHE A 178 14.73 1.32 -31.35
CA PHE A 178 14.23 0.35 -32.30
C PHE A 178 14.29 0.88 -33.73
N ARG A 179 14.20 -0.03 -34.70
CA ARG A 179 13.93 0.27 -36.10
C ARG A 179 12.80 -0.60 -36.62
N LEU A 180 12.27 -0.28 -37.78
CA LEU A 180 11.29 -1.12 -38.45
C LEU A 180 12.02 -2.03 -39.43
N GLY A 181 11.71 -3.34 -39.40
CA GLY A 181 12.24 -4.32 -40.33
C GLY A 181 11.17 -5.34 -40.63
N THR A 182 10.87 -5.56 -41.91
CA THR A 182 9.81 -6.49 -42.33
C THR A 182 10.23 -7.95 -42.26
N ASN A 183 11.53 -8.23 -42.10
CA ASN A 183 12.07 -9.57 -41.96
C ASN A 183 13.38 -9.57 -41.17
N GLN A 184 13.84 -10.78 -40.82
CA GLN A 184 15.06 -10.98 -40.02
C GLN A 184 16.34 -10.47 -40.72
N MET A 185 16.40 -10.56 -42.05
CA MET A 185 17.56 -10.07 -42.84
C MET A 185 17.70 -8.55 -42.77
N LEU A 186 16.58 -7.82 -42.82
CA LEU A 186 16.52 -6.36 -42.69
C LEU A 186 16.78 -5.89 -41.27
N CYS A 187 16.55 -6.74 -40.27
CA CYS A 187 16.90 -6.43 -38.90
C CYS A 187 18.40 -6.57 -38.64
N SER A 188 19.11 -7.50 -39.29
CA SER A 188 20.52 -7.78 -38.98
C SER A 188 21.39 -6.50 -38.93
N PRO A 189 22.13 -6.25 -37.84
CA PRO A 189 22.45 -7.15 -36.72
C PRO A 189 21.51 -7.07 -35.49
N TYR A 190 20.25 -6.66 -35.66
CA TYR A 190 19.25 -6.50 -34.59
C TYR A 190 18.42 -7.76 -34.42
N PHE A 191 17.79 -7.90 -33.25
CA PHE A 191 16.80 -8.92 -32.98
C PHE A 191 15.45 -8.52 -33.59
N HIS A 192 14.82 -9.43 -34.34
CA HIS A 192 13.54 -9.21 -35.00
C HIS A 192 12.38 -9.64 -34.09
N CYS A 193 11.58 -8.68 -33.64
CA CYS A 193 10.35 -8.89 -32.89
C CYS A 193 9.23 -9.42 -33.79
N GLN A 194 8.26 -10.14 -33.23
CA GLN A 194 7.13 -10.67 -34.00
C GLN A 194 6.25 -9.55 -34.60
N ASN A 195 6.22 -8.38 -33.95
CA ASN A 195 5.50 -7.19 -34.41
C ASN A 195 6.23 -6.37 -35.50
N GLY A 196 7.34 -6.85 -36.05
CA GLY A 196 8.10 -6.17 -37.12
C GLY A 196 9.02 -5.04 -36.66
N LYS A 197 9.21 -4.87 -35.34
CA LYS A 197 10.30 -4.04 -34.80
C LYS A 197 11.59 -4.83 -34.79
N CYS A 198 12.70 -4.13 -34.94
CA CYS A 198 14.01 -4.65 -34.61
C CYS A 198 14.58 -3.88 -33.43
N ILE A 199 15.00 -4.59 -32.39
CA ILE A 199 15.64 -4.03 -31.19
C ILE A 199 17.11 -4.48 -31.11
N PRO A 200 18.00 -3.69 -30.49
CA PRO A 200 19.37 -4.13 -30.25
C PRO A 200 19.42 -5.45 -29.48
N ILE A 201 20.29 -6.38 -29.88
CA ILE A 201 20.44 -7.71 -29.24
C ILE A 201 20.73 -7.58 -27.73
N SER A 202 21.38 -6.50 -27.29
CA SER A 202 21.64 -6.22 -25.87
C SER A 202 20.39 -6.08 -25.00
N LEU A 203 19.20 -5.93 -25.61
CA LEU A 203 17.92 -5.81 -24.92
C LEU A 203 17.12 -7.12 -24.88
N VAL A 204 17.64 -8.18 -25.52
CA VAL A 204 17.01 -9.51 -25.52
C VAL A 204 17.39 -10.25 -24.25
N CYS A 205 16.41 -10.85 -23.57
CA CYS A 205 16.60 -11.54 -22.30
C CYS A 205 17.33 -10.67 -21.25
N ASP A 206 16.98 -9.39 -21.17
CA ASP A 206 17.60 -8.48 -20.23
C ASP A 206 17.33 -8.88 -18.77
N ASN A 207 18.21 -8.44 -17.86
CA ASN A 207 18.14 -8.81 -16.45
C ASN A 207 16.98 -8.15 -15.67
N LYS A 208 16.25 -7.22 -16.29
CA LYS A 208 15.06 -6.56 -15.71
C LYS A 208 13.75 -7.16 -16.24
N GLY A 209 13.82 -8.04 -17.24
CA GLY A 209 12.63 -8.65 -17.84
C GLY A 209 11.76 -7.63 -18.56
N ILE A 210 12.36 -6.62 -19.20
CA ILE A 210 11.60 -5.58 -19.89
C ILE A 210 11.18 -6.13 -21.25
N ASP A 211 9.88 -6.09 -21.53
CA ASP A 211 9.35 -6.35 -22.87
C ASP A 211 9.68 -5.16 -23.78
N ASN A 212 10.86 -5.23 -24.41
CA ASN A 212 11.38 -4.19 -25.31
C ASN A 212 10.72 -4.27 -26.69
N CYS A 213 10.33 -5.46 -27.14
CA CYS A 213 9.54 -5.60 -28.35
C CYS A 213 8.13 -4.99 -28.19
N GLY A 214 7.56 -5.11 -26.99
CA GLY A 214 6.17 -4.80 -26.68
C GLY A 214 5.19 -5.92 -27.04
N ASP A 215 5.71 -7.08 -27.48
CA ASP A 215 4.96 -8.30 -27.80
C ASP A 215 5.48 -9.53 -27.03
N GLY A 216 6.46 -9.34 -26.14
CA GLY A 216 7.10 -10.38 -25.33
C GLY A 216 8.11 -11.25 -26.07
N THR A 217 8.34 -11.04 -27.37
CA THR A 217 9.22 -11.91 -28.19
C THR A 217 10.64 -11.94 -27.65
N ASP A 218 11.16 -10.79 -27.18
CA ASP A 218 12.52 -10.64 -26.66
C ASP A 218 12.73 -11.27 -25.27
N GLN A 219 11.65 -11.69 -24.60
CA GLN A 219 11.66 -12.33 -23.28
C GLN A 219 11.18 -13.79 -23.33
N SER A 220 10.93 -14.32 -24.54
CA SER A 220 10.40 -15.67 -24.72
C SER A 220 11.43 -16.74 -24.40
N THR A 221 10.98 -17.84 -23.77
CA THR A 221 11.80 -19.04 -23.57
C THR A 221 11.97 -19.86 -24.86
N GLN A 222 11.14 -19.58 -25.87
CA GLN A 222 11.18 -20.24 -27.18
C GLN A 222 12.08 -19.45 -28.15
N PRO A 223 12.54 -20.10 -29.25
CA PRO A 223 13.17 -19.38 -30.35
C PRO A 223 12.27 -18.25 -30.86
N PRO A 224 12.82 -17.09 -31.27
CA PRO A 224 14.25 -16.82 -31.46
C PRO A 224 15.00 -16.27 -30.23
N ALA A 225 14.34 -15.86 -29.14
CA ALA A 225 15.01 -15.28 -27.98
C ALA A 225 15.69 -16.34 -27.08
N GLN A 226 15.02 -17.48 -26.87
CA GLN A 226 15.55 -18.60 -26.05
C GLN A 226 16.03 -18.16 -24.67
N CYS A 227 15.29 -17.28 -24.00
CA CYS A 227 15.64 -16.83 -22.67
C CYS A 227 15.60 -18.00 -21.69
N LYS A 228 16.59 -18.07 -20.79
CA LYS A 228 16.57 -19.06 -19.71
C LYS A 228 15.39 -18.74 -18.82
N GLY A 229 14.37 -19.61 -18.83
CA GLY A 229 13.26 -19.50 -17.90
C GLY A 229 13.82 -19.48 -16.47
N THR A 230 13.40 -18.51 -15.67
CA THR A 230 13.52 -18.65 -14.22
C THR A 230 12.62 -19.82 -13.85
N LEU A 231 13.24 -20.91 -13.41
CA LEU A 231 12.55 -22.13 -12.99
C LEU A 231 11.40 -21.74 -12.04
N PRO A 232 10.12 -22.00 -12.37
CA PRO A 232 9.08 -21.98 -11.36
C PRO A 232 9.40 -23.14 -10.42
N THR A 233 9.57 -22.85 -9.13
CA THR A 233 9.57 -23.89 -8.10
C THR A 233 8.28 -24.68 -8.25
N GLU A 234 8.46 -25.93 -8.64
CA GLU A 234 7.46 -26.97 -8.83
C GLU A 234 6.57 -27.05 -7.58
N VAL A 235 5.30 -26.67 -7.71
CA VAL A 235 4.27 -27.03 -6.73
C VAL A 235 3.80 -28.44 -7.12
N PRO A 236 3.87 -29.44 -6.22
CA PRO A 236 3.38 -30.77 -6.55
C PRO A 236 1.88 -30.73 -6.77
N ALA A 237 1.45 -31.10 -7.98
CA ALA A 237 0.08 -31.45 -8.27
C ALA A 237 -0.30 -32.66 -7.42
N THR A 238 -1.17 -32.49 -6.43
CA THR A 238 -1.84 -33.61 -5.77
C THR A 238 -3.28 -33.64 -6.26
N THR A 239 -3.48 -34.54 -7.20
CA THR A 239 -4.74 -35.07 -7.71
C THR A 239 -5.60 -35.58 -6.54
N VAL A 240 -6.84 -35.09 -6.44
CA VAL A 240 -7.88 -35.73 -5.62
C VAL A 240 -8.88 -36.38 -6.57
N PRO A 241 -9.16 -37.69 -6.44
CA PRO A 241 -10.16 -38.35 -7.26
C PRO A 241 -11.58 -38.01 -6.77
N ILE A 242 -12.46 -37.81 -7.75
CA ILE A 242 -13.92 -37.76 -7.59
C ILE A 242 -14.41 -39.18 -7.34
N ALA A 243 -15.15 -39.40 -6.25
CA ALA A 243 -16.10 -40.50 -6.14
C ALA A 243 -17.38 -40.00 -5.48
N ALA A 244 -18.44 -40.00 -6.28
CA ALA A 244 -19.82 -39.79 -5.87
C ALA A 244 -20.38 -41.07 -5.21
N ALA A 245 -21.19 -40.90 -4.18
CA ALA A 245 -22.29 -41.82 -3.87
C ALA A 245 -23.41 -41.04 -3.18
N ASN A 246 -24.60 -41.16 -3.77
CA ASN A 246 -25.84 -40.47 -3.48
C ASN A 246 -26.64 -41.08 -2.31
N SER A 247 -27.70 -40.35 -1.97
CA SER A 247 -29.03 -40.83 -1.52
C SER A 247 -29.21 -40.92 0.01
N THR A 248 -30.28 -40.48 0.67
CA THR A 248 -31.55 -39.87 0.24
C THR A 248 -32.32 -39.36 1.48
N THR A 249 -33.13 -38.31 1.27
CA THR A 249 -34.47 -38.03 1.83
C THR A 249 -34.79 -37.77 3.31
N GLN A 250 -35.62 -36.72 3.48
CA GLN A 250 -36.63 -36.45 4.53
C GLN A 250 -36.09 -36.00 5.89
N GLY A 251 -36.68 -35.07 6.63
CA GLY A 251 -37.90 -34.27 6.49
C GLY A 251 -38.05 -33.42 7.77
N MET A 252 -38.54 -32.19 7.59
CA MET A 252 -39.40 -31.38 8.46
C MET A 252 -39.36 -31.51 10.01
N GLN A 253 -39.15 -30.34 10.63
CA GLN A 253 -39.88 -29.75 11.78
C GLN A 253 -39.48 -29.98 13.26
N LEU A 254 -39.57 -28.84 13.96
CA LEU A 254 -39.52 -28.58 15.40
C LEU A 254 -40.41 -29.51 16.22
N ILE A 255 -39.92 -29.94 17.40
CA ILE A 255 -40.76 -30.01 18.61
C ILE A 255 -39.94 -29.63 19.86
N ASN A 256 -40.60 -28.80 20.66
CA ASN A 256 -40.43 -28.43 22.05
C ASN A 256 -40.28 -29.64 22.99
N MET A 257 -39.54 -29.53 24.10
CA MET A 257 -39.75 -30.43 25.24
C MET A 257 -39.32 -29.77 26.56
N SER A 258 -40.30 -29.63 27.45
CA SER A 258 -40.15 -29.42 28.89
C SER A 258 -40.72 -30.64 29.61
N CYS A 259 -40.06 -31.08 30.69
CA CYS A 259 -40.63 -31.71 31.88
C CYS A 259 -39.48 -31.81 32.92
N GLY A 260 -39.65 -31.68 34.25
CA GLY A 260 -40.84 -31.95 35.02
C GLY A 260 -40.85 -31.34 36.42
N SER A 261 -41.96 -31.62 37.07
CA SER A 261 -42.50 -31.13 38.34
C SER A 261 -42.09 -31.96 39.56
N ALA A 262 -42.18 -31.35 40.74
CA ALA A 262 -42.52 -32.03 42.00
C ALA A 262 -43.33 -31.08 42.90
N GLU A 263 -44.43 -31.60 43.44
CA GLU A 263 -45.44 -30.93 44.27
C GLU A 263 -45.04 -30.81 45.76
N THR A 264 -45.63 -29.85 46.50
CA THR A 264 -46.19 -30.10 47.85
C THR A 264 -47.14 -28.99 48.32
N ASN A 265 -48.42 -29.35 48.50
CA ASN A 265 -49.45 -29.01 49.51
C ASN A 265 -49.66 -27.58 50.10
N TYR A 266 -50.94 -27.15 50.03
CA TYR A 266 -51.66 -26.06 50.75
C TYR A 266 -52.10 -26.49 52.19
N PRO A 267 -52.87 -25.73 53.03
CA PRO A 267 -53.60 -24.43 52.86
C PRO A 267 -53.58 -23.43 54.07
N HIS A 268 -54.08 -22.19 53.88
CA HIS A 268 -55.19 -21.55 54.64
C HIS A 268 -55.27 -20.00 54.46
N SER A 269 -56.50 -19.47 54.51
CA SER A 269 -56.99 -18.07 54.34
C SER A 269 -57.71 -17.63 55.64
N PRO A 270 -58.40 -16.47 55.82
CA PRO A 270 -58.29 -15.07 55.33
C PRO A 270 -58.47 -13.99 56.47
N ASP A 271 -58.72 -12.72 56.09
CA ASP A 271 -59.39 -11.60 56.83
C ASP A 271 -58.56 -10.73 57.82
N SER A 272 -58.78 -9.42 58.05
CA SER A 272 -59.45 -8.28 57.38
C SER A 272 -59.20 -6.98 58.24
N ILE A 273 -59.36 -5.79 57.62
CA ILE A 273 -59.78 -4.47 58.21
C ILE A 273 -58.76 -3.53 58.94
N LEU A 274 -58.61 -2.31 58.36
CA LEU A 274 -58.50 -0.91 58.91
C LEU A 274 -57.54 -0.65 60.12
N GLN A 275 -56.76 0.44 60.27
CA GLN A 275 -57.01 1.85 59.98
C GLN A 275 -55.74 2.69 60.29
N GLN A 276 -55.62 3.82 59.60
CA GLN A 276 -54.82 5.05 59.82
C GLN A 276 -53.80 5.16 60.97
N GLY A 277 -52.63 5.71 60.64
CA GLY A 277 -51.91 6.59 61.57
C GLY A 277 -50.46 6.90 61.21
N SER A 278 -50.20 8.19 60.98
CA SER A 278 -48.99 8.92 61.40
C SER A 278 -48.07 9.47 60.29
N LEU A 279 -48.27 10.76 60.07
CA LEU A 279 -47.56 11.71 59.21
C LEU A 279 -46.29 12.27 59.89
N THR A 280 -45.49 11.43 60.56
CA THR A 280 -44.23 11.87 61.20
C THR A 280 -43.03 11.00 60.88
N ASP A 281 -43.11 10.14 59.85
CA ASP A 281 -41.97 9.39 59.32
C ASP A 281 -41.78 9.57 57.80
N LYS A 282 -42.46 10.56 57.19
CA LYS A 282 -42.22 10.93 55.79
C LYS A 282 -41.19 12.06 55.65
N ARG A 283 -41.07 12.94 56.63
CA ARG A 283 -40.16 14.11 56.53
C ARG A 283 -38.69 13.72 56.64
N THR A 284 -38.39 12.75 57.49
CA THR A 284 -37.06 12.19 57.70
C THR A 284 -36.64 11.30 56.52
N TYR A 285 -37.54 10.43 56.05
CA TYR A 285 -37.32 9.60 54.86
C TYR A 285 -37.12 10.41 53.57
N PHE A 286 -37.90 11.47 53.35
CA PHE A 286 -37.68 12.37 52.21
C PHE A 286 -36.36 13.12 52.32
N SER A 287 -35.95 13.53 53.53
CA SER A 287 -34.66 14.20 53.75
C SER A 287 -33.48 13.27 53.48
N PHE A 288 -33.55 12.01 53.93
CA PHE A 288 -32.52 11.02 53.65
C PHE A 288 -32.52 10.60 52.17
N LEU A 289 -33.69 10.44 51.54
CA LEU A 289 -33.79 10.14 50.11
C LEU A 289 -33.17 11.27 49.27
N VAL A 290 -33.48 12.53 49.59
CA VAL A 290 -32.88 13.69 48.93
C VAL A 290 -31.37 13.73 49.19
N LEU A 291 -30.91 13.44 50.40
CA LEU A 291 -29.48 13.35 50.72
C LEU A 291 -28.78 12.24 49.92
N TYR A 292 -29.39 11.06 49.78
CA TYR A 292 -28.85 9.96 48.97
C TYR A 292 -28.86 10.28 47.48
N ILE A 293 -29.87 11.00 46.98
CA ILE A 293 -29.91 11.47 45.60
C ILE A 293 -28.82 12.52 45.37
N VAL A 294 -28.63 13.46 46.29
CA VAL A 294 -27.58 14.49 46.20
C VAL A 294 -26.20 13.87 46.33
N LEU A 295 -25.99 12.93 47.26
CA LEU A 295 -24.74 12.17 47.36
C LEU A 295 -24.49 11.31 46.12
N GLY A 296 -25.53 10.67 45.58
CA GLY A 296 -25.45 9.91 44.33
C GLY A 296 -25.14 10.79 43.12
N LEU A 297 -25.66 12.02 43.09
CA LEU A 297 -25.34 13.03 42.08
C LEU A 297 -23.93 13.57 42.27
N ILE A 298 -23.47 13.82 43.49
CA ILE A 298 -22.10 14.28 43.77
C ILE A 298 -21.09 13.18 43.44
N VAL A 299 -21.35 11.94 43.84
CA VAL A 299 -20.52 10.77 43.50
C VAL A 299 -20.58 10.50 42.01
N GLY A 300 -21.75 10.62 41.38
CA GLY A 300 -21.93 10.49 39.94
C GLY A 300 -21.21 11.58 39.15
N VAL A 301 -21.28 12.83 39.59
CA VAL A 301 -20.57 13.98 39.01
C VAL A 301 -19.08 13.88 39.27
N ALA A 302 -18.65 13.43 40.45
CA ALA A 302 -17.24 13.17 40.76
C ALA A 302 -16.68 12.00 39.95
N LEU A 303 -17.45 10.93 39.76
CA LEU A 303 -17.12 9.82 38.86
C LEU A 303 -17.08 10.28 37.41
N LEU A 304 -18.01 11.12 36.97
CA LEU A 304 -17.98 11.71 35.64
C LEU A 304 -16.75 12.62 35.47
N PHE A 305 -16.44 13.47 36.45
CA PHE A 305 -15.23 14.30 36.45
C PHE A 305 -13.96 13.46 36.47
N TRP A 306 -13.93 12.36 37.24
CA TRP A 306 -12.82 11.42 37.33
C TRP A 306 -12.64 10.60 36.03
N CYS A 307 -13.75 10.18 35.42
CA CYS A 307 -13.77 9.53 34.10
C CYS A 307 -13.38 10.50 32.98
N CYS A 308 -13.71 11.79 33.11
CA CYS A 308 -13.27 12.84 32.20
C CYS A 308 -11.78 13.21 32.38
N TRP A 309 -11.19 12.97 33.57
CA TRP A 309 -9.77 13.23 33.83
C TRP A 309 -8.84 12.04 33.53
N SER A 310 -9.35 10.81 33.46
CA SER A 310 -8.53 9.64 33.04
C SER A 310 -9.33 8.57 32.28
N PRO A 311 -9.71 8.83 31.02
CA PRO A 311 -10.42 7.84 30.20
C PRO A 311 -9.59 6.55 29.96
N GLY A 312 -8.26 6.64 30.03
CA GLY A 312 -7.36 5.49 29.85
C GLY A 312 -7.46 4.42 30.94
N TRP A 313 -7.70 4.81 32.19
CA TRP A 313 -7.77 3.87 33.32
C TRP A 313 -9.01 2.96 33.25
N PHE A 314 -10.15 3.52 32.83
CA PHE A 314 -11.40 2.77 32.69
C PHE A 314 -11.32 1.78 31.53
N ILE A 315 -10.81 2.20 30.37
CA ILE A 315 -10.68 1.35 29.18
C ILE A 315 -9.77 0.14 29.47
N TRP A 316 -8.68 0.34 30.20
CA TRP A 316 -7.78 -0.74 30.60
C TRP A 316 -8.49 -1.85 31.42
N ARG A 317 -9.30 -1.46 32.41
CA ARG A 317 -10.04 -2.40 33.28
C ARG A 317 -11.11 -3.19 32.53
N VAL A 318 -11.70 -2.61 31.51
CA VAL A 318 -12.72 -3.26 30.68
C VAL A 318 -12.07 -4.27 29.73
N LEU A 319 -10.96 -3.92 29.08
CA LEU A 319 -10.30 -4.78 28.09
C LEU A 319 -9.60 -6.01 28.68
N THR A 320 -9.35 -6.04 29.99
CA THR A 320 -8.66 -7.13 30.70
C THR A 320 -9.61 -8.14 31.33
N LYS A 321 -10.94 -7.96 31.18
CA LYS A 321 -11.99 -8.80 31.76
C LYS A 321 -12.88 -9.43 30.67
N PRO A 322 -13.72 -10.44 31.01
CA PRO A 322 -14.76 -10.93 30.10
C PRO A 322 -15.67 -9.78 29.64
N PRO A 323 -16.09 -9.72 28.35
CA PRO A 323 -15.97 -10.74 27.29
C PRO A 323 -14.65 -10.73 26.50
N PHE A 324 -13.74 -9.81 26.80
CA PHE A 324 -12.52 -9.55 26.00
C PHE A 324 -11.34 -10.49 26.31
N GLU A 325 -11.42 -11.23 27.41
CA GLU A 325 -10.47 -12.25 27.84
C GLU A 325 -11.24 -13.48 28.34
N PRO A 326 -10.74 -14.71 28.08
CA PRO A 326 -9.53 -15.03 27.31
C PRO A 326 -9.75 -14.93 25.78
N LEU A 327 -8.71 -14.54 25.04
CA LEU A 327 -8.77 -14.38 23.57
C LEU A 327 -9.24 -15.64 22.81
N SER A 328 -9.03 -16.83 23.38
CA SER A 328 -9.41 -18.12 22.79
C SER A 328 -10.91 -18.41 22.81
N SER A 329 -11.68 -17.80 23.71
CA SER A 329 -13.14 -17.99 23.82
C SER A 329 -13.94 -16.74 23.42
N CYS A 330 -13.26 -15.75 22.85
CA CYS A 330 -13.82 -14.44 22.58
C CYS A 330 -14.56 -14.43 21.22
N ILE A 331 -15.74 -13.79 21.18
CA ILE A 331 -16.51 -13.62 19.94
C ILE A 331 -15.76 -12.67 19.00
N LEU A 332 -15.82 -12.92 17.70
CA LEU A 332 -15.08 -12.15 16.68
C LEU A 332 -15.32 -10.63 16.78
N LYS A 333 -16.54 -10.20 17.14
CA LYS A 333 -16.89 -8.79 17.35
C LYS A 333 -16.09 -8.17 18.51
N ASP A 334 -16.01 -8.88 19.63
CA ASP A 334 -15.31 -8.43 20.83
C ASP A 334 -13.78 -8.43 20.62
N LEU A 335 -13.27 -9.43 19.88
CA LEU A 335 -11.86 -9.49 19.47
C LEU A 335 -11.50 -8.32 18.53
N THR A 336 -12.39 -8.00 17.58
CA THR A 336 -12.21 -6.85 16.66
C THR A 336 -12.22 -5.53 17.42
N LEU A 337 -13.18 -5.36 18.35
CA LEU A 337 -13.30 -4.16 19.17
C LEU A 337 -12.07 -3.95 20.05
N LYS A 338 -11.58 -5.02 20.69
CA LYS A 338 -10.35 -4.99 21.50
C LYS A 338 -9.13 -4.61 20.66
N ALA A 339 -8.96 -5.22 19.48
CA ALA A 339 -7.85 -4.92 18.59
C ALA A 339 -7.86 -3.45 18.13
N LEU A 340 -9.03 -2.94 17.72
CA LEU A 340 -9.19 -1.56 17.26
C LEU A 340 -8.95 -0.55 18.40
N LEU A 341 -9.47 -0.81 19.60
CA LEU A 341 -9.33 0.11 20.73
C LEU A 341 -7.87 0.19 21.21
N LEU A 342 -7.19 -0.96 21.30
CA LEU A 342 -5.76 -1.01 21.65
C LEU A 342 -4.89 -0.34 20.58
N MET A 343 -5.19 -0.56 19.31
CA MET A 343 -4.49 0.10 18.20
C MET A 343 -4.71 1.62 18.21
N ALA A 344 -5.93 2.09 18.48
CA ALA A 344 -6.26 3.51 18.59
C ALA A 344 -5.45 4.19 19.71
N ILE A 345 -5.42 3.56 20.89
CA ILE A 345 -4.70 4.08 22.07
C ILE A 345 -3.19 4.05 21.84
N ALA A 346 -2.65 2.92 21.39
CA ALA A 346 -1.20 2.74 21.23
C ALA A 346 -0.61 3.58 20.08
N SER A 347 -1.41 3.88 19.06
CA SER A 347 -0.98 4.73 17.94
C SER A 347 -1.21 6.23 18.18
N ALA A 348 -2.06 6.61 19.14
CA ALA A 348 -2.55 7.98 19.35
C ALA A 348 -3.15 8.62 18.07
N ARG A 349 -3.73 7.80 17.18
CA ARG A 349 -4.25 8.21 15.86
C ARG A 349 -5.75 8.47 15.89
N ARG A 350 -6.22 9.39 15.03
CA ARG A 350 -7.65 9.65 14.82
C ARG A 350 -8.34 8.44 14.19
N VAL A 351 -9.63 8.25 14.48
CA VAL A 351 -10.44 7.11 13.98
C VAL A 351 -10.41 6.96 12.45
N SER A 352 -10.33 8.07 11.70
CA SER A 352 -10.24 8.05 10.24
C SER A 352 -8.91 7.49 9.70
N GLU A 353 -7.85 7.50 10.50
CA GLU A 353 -6.52 6.97 10.13
C GLU A 353 -6.44 5.45 10.35
N LEU A 354 -7.25 4.90 11.27
CA LEU A 354 -7.35 3.46 11.50
C LEU A 354 -8.05 2.71 10.34
N GLN A 355 -8.95 3.39 9.62
CA GLN A 355 -9.61 2.84 8.42
C GLN A 355 -8.65 2.61 7.24
N ALA A 356 -7.49 3.27 7.26
CA ALA A 356 -6.45 3.10 6.25
C ALA A 356 -5.52 1.91 6.55
N LEU A 357 -5.60 1.28 7.74
CA LEU A 357 -4.72 0.17 8.09
C LEU A 357 -5.23 -1.16 7.50
N SER A 358 -4.31 -2.03 7.09
CA SER A 358 -4.59 -3.34 6.50
C SER A 358 -3.79 -4.45 7.19
N CYS A 359 -4.38 -5.65 7.29
CA CYS A 359 -3.74 -6.85 7.85
C CYS A 359 -2.83 -7.58 6.85
N ARG A 360 -2.81 -7.16 5.58
CA ARG A 360 -2.09 -7.83 4.49
C ARG A 360 -0.60 -7.44 4.49
N SER A 361 0.28 -8.37 4.11
CA SER A 361 1.67 -8.02 3.76
C SER A 361 1.69 -7.13 2.50
N PRO A 362 2.44 -6.01 2.46
CA PRO A 362 3.49 -5.57 3.40
C PRO A 362 3.02 -4.54 4.45
N PHE A 363 1.71 -4.37 4.64
CA PHE A 363 1.12 -3.32 5.48
C PHE A 363 1.11 -3.66 6.98
N LEU A 364 1.18 -4.94 7.34
CA LEU A 364 1.33 -5.39 8.72
C LEU A 364 2.56 -6.30 8.82
N GLU A 365 3.53 -5.89 9.61
CA GLU A 365 4.78 -6.62 9.81
C GLU A 365 4.99 -6.86 11.32
N PHE A 366 5.23 -8.12 11.68
CA PHE A 366 5.50 -8.51 13.06
C PHE A 366 7.00 -8.71 13.25
N SER A 367 7.64 -7.90 14.10
CA SER A 367 9.02 -8.08 14.54
C SER A 367 9.06 -8.70 15.94
N SER A 368 10.25 -9.08 16.43
CA SER A 368 10.43 -9.66 17.77
C SER A 368 10.03 -8.67 18.89
N ASP A 369 10.33 -7.39 18.71
CA ASP A 369 10.21 -6.31 19.68
C ASP A 369 9.09 -5.29 19.38
N ARG A 370 8.50 -5.34 18.17
CA ARG A 370 7.52 -4.35 17.70
C ARG A 370 6.55 -4.91 16.66
N VAL A 371 5.48 -4.16 16.44
CA VAL A 371 4.54 -4.34 15.33
C VAL A 371 4.60 -3.08 14.47
N VAL A 372 4.77 -3.24 13.16
CA VAL A 372 4.78 -2.14 12.21
C VAL A 372 3.52 -2.20 11.38
N LEU A 373 2.73 -1.13 11.44
CA LEU A 373 1.51 -0.93 10.69
C LEU A 373 1.72 0.20 9.67
N ARG A 374 1.48 -0.08 8.39
CA ARG A 374 1.58 0.87 7.28
C ARG A 374 0.19 1.20 6.76
N PRO A 375 -0.20 2.48 6.66
CA PRO A 375 -1.47 2.86 6.07
C PRO A 375 -1.47 2.59 4.55
N VAL A 376 -2.58 2.07 4.04
CA VAL A 376 -2.87 1.91 2.62
C VAL A 376 -3.32 3.26 2.07
N LEU A 377 -2.50 3.85 1.21
CA LEU A 377 -2.67 5.20 0.65
C LEU A 377 -3.88 5.38 -0.29
N SER A 378 -4.64 4.32 -0.59
CA SER A 378 -5.86 4.41 -1.39
C SER A 378 -7.05 5.00 -0.63
N PHE A 379 -6.95 5.17 0.70
CA PHE A 379 -8.03 5.71 1.53
C PHE A 379 -7.52 6.91 2.33
N LEU A 380 -7.91 8.12 1.88
CA LEU A 380 -7.50 9.39 2.48
C LEU A 380 -8.41 9.74 3.67
N PRO A 381 -7.86 9.99 4.88
CA PRO A 381 -8.65 10.52 5.99
C PRO A 381 -9.10 11.96 5.71
N LYS A 382 -10.27 12.34 6.24
CA LYS A 382 -10.97 13.62 5.98
C LYS A 382 -10.18 14.89 6.37
N ALA A 383 -9.07 14.78 7.11
CA ALA A 383 -8.18 15.89 7.42
C ALA A 383 -6.73 15.39 7.26
N LEU A 384 -6.06 15.82 6.19
CA LEU A 384 -4.75 15.32 5.79
C LEU A 384 -3.67 16.37 6.08
N THR A 385 -2.91 16.20 7.16
CA THR A 385 -1.65 16.95 7.39
C THR A 385 -0.46 16.08 6.97
N HIS A 386 0.59 16.70 6.41
CA HIS A 386 1.81 16.05 5.92
C HIS A 386 2.48 15.11 6.94
N PHE A 387 2.28 15.37 8.22
CA PHE A 387 2.84 14.60 9.33
C PHE A 387 2.21 13.20 9.47
N HIS A 388 0.97 12.97 8.98
CA HIS A 388 0.24 11.72 9.24
C HIS A 388 0.19 10.75 8.05
N SER A 389 0.46 11.20 6.82
CA SER A 389 0.26 10.38 5.60
C SER A 389 1.35 9.34 5.31
N SER A 390 2.51 9.45 5.95
CA SER A 390 3.68 8.56 5.74
C SER A 390 4.29 8.02 7.03
N GLN A 391 3.69 8.32 8.18
CA GLN A 391 4.25 7.89 9.46
C GLN A 391 3.90 6.42 9.71
N LEU A 392 4.94 5.60 9.78
CA LEU A 392 4.83 4.20 10.21
C LEU A 392 4.29 4.18 11.64
N VAL A 393 3.24 3.41 11.89
CA VAL A 393 2.76 3.16 13.25
C VAL A 393 3.58 2.01 13.80
N VAL A 394 4.60 2.35 14.59
CA VAL A 394 5.46 1.39 15.27
C VAL A 394 4.95 1.23 16.69
N LEU A 395 4.40 0.06 16.99
CA LEU A 395 3.88 -0.27 18.32
C LEU A 395 4.90 -1.18 19.02
N PRO A 396 5.59 -0.71 20.07
CA PRO A 396 6.52 -1.54 20.82
C PRO A 396 5.77 -2.62 21.60
N VAL A 397 6.39 -3.78 21.79
CA VAL A 397 5.85 -4.85 22.62
C VAL A 397 5.97 -4.45 24.09
N LEU A 398 4.87 -4.55 24.83
CA LEU A 398 4.88 -4.30 26.27
C LEU A 398 5.50 -5.51 26.99
N GLY A 399 6.77 -5.36 27.38
CA GLY A 399 7.39 -6.14 28.47
C GLY A 399 8.56 -7.04 28.08
N SER A 400 9.76 -6.66 28.52
CA SER A 400 10.90 -7.58 28.61
C SER A 400 11.70 -7.48 29.92
N PHE A 401 11.15 -6.95 31.03
CA PHE A 401 11.87 -6.92 32.33
C PHE A 401 10.95 -7.02 33.58
N SER A 402 11.15 -8.09 34.37
CA SER A 402 10.79 -8.34 35.81
C SER A 402 9.37 -8.73 36.29
N ARG A 403 9.25 -9.85 37.03
CA ARG A 403 8.04 -10.52 37.56
C ARG A 403 7.16 -9.67 38.52
N SER A 404 6.14 -8.95 38.02
CA SER A 404 5.09 -8.32 38.84
C SER A 404 3.66 -8.59 38.30
N GLU A 405 2.64 -8.45 39.15
CA GLU A 405 1.20 -8.55 38.77
C GLU A 405 0.81 -7.56 37.66
N GLU A 406 1.44 -6.38 37.65
CA GLU A 406 1.26 -5.37 36.61
C GLU A 406 1.70 -5.90 35.23
N GLN A 407 2.71 -6.77 35.16
CA GLN A 407 3.10 -7.39 33.89
C GLN A 407 2.05 -8.36 33.35
N ARG A 408 1.35 -9.10 34.21
CA ARG A 408 0.27 -9.99 33.75
C ARG A 408 -0.79 -9.16 33.05
N LEU A 409 -1.15 -8.02 33.63
CA LEU A 409 -2.12 -7.09 33.06
C LEU A 409 -1.59 -6.38 31.79
N LEU A 410 -0.29 -6.02 31.74
CA LEU A 410 0.32 -5.45 30.53
C LEU A 410 0.40 -6.45 29.38
N LYS A 411 0.66 -7.73 29.69
CA LYS A 411 0.58 -8.83 28.71
C LYS A 411 -0.84 -9.01 28.18
N LEU A 412 -1.87 -8.77 28.99
CA LEU A 412 -3.26 -8.81 28.53
C LEU A 412 -3.56 -7.69 27.51
N LEU A 413 -2.88 -6.54 27.63
CA LEU A 413 -3.00 -5.41 26.72
C LEU A 413 -2.00 -5.39 25.57
N ASP A 414 -1.09 -6.35 25.47
CA ASP A 414 -0.07 -6.36 24.42
C ASP A 414 -0.72 -6.40 23.03
N VAL A 415 -0.53 -5.30 22.28
CA VAL A 415 -1.11 -5.11 20.95
C VAL A 415 -0.63 -6.19 20.00
N LYS A 416 0.63 -6.62 20.11
CA LYS A 416 1.18 -7.69 19.27
C LYS A 416 0.46 -9.00 19.49
N ARG A 417 0.25 -9.38 20.75
CA ARG A 417 -0.48 -10.59 21.13
C ARG A 417 -1.90 -10.58 20.58
N VAL A 418 -2.63 -9.47 20.76
CA VAL A 418 -4.02 -9.33 20.30
C VAL A 418 -4.09 -9.34 18.77
N LEU A 419 -3.21 -8.63 18.06
CA LEU A 419 -3.20 -8.59 16.59
C LEU A 419 -2.81 -9.93 15.97
N LYS A 420 -1.87 -10.67 16.55
CA LYS A 420 -1.54 -12.03 16.09
C LYS A 420 -2.75 -12.95 16.17
N HIS A 421 -3.48 -12.91 17.28
CA HIS A 421 -4.68 -13.72 17.45
C HIS A 421 -5.79 -13.28 16.48
N TYR A 422 -5.98 -11.96 16.29
CA TYR A 422 -6.95 -11.42 15.35
C TYR A 422 -6.67 -11.85 13.91
N VAL A 423 -5.42 -11.72 13.44
CA VAL A 423 -5.02 -12.12 12.07
C VAL A 423 -5.21 -13.62 11.86
N LYS A 424 -4.86 -14.44 12.85
CA LYS A 424 -5.07 -15.89 12.81
C LYS A 424 -6.57 -16.24 12.73
N SER A 425 -7.42 -15.53 13.46
CA SER A 425 -8.88 -15.71 13.41
C SER A 425 -9.54 -15.16 12.14
N MET A 426 -8.82 -14.39 11.32
CA MET A 426 -9.32 -13.70 10.12
C MET A 426 -8.56 -14.08 8.85
N GLU A 427 -7.87 -15.23 8.85
CA GLU A 427 -6.94 -15.64 7.80
C GLU A 427 -7.60 -15.73 6.40
N ASP A 428 -8.84 -16.19 6.34
CA ASP A 428 -9.64 -16.24 5.09
C ASP A 428 -10.05 -14.85 4.58
N ILE A 429 -10.23 -13.88 5.47
CA ILE A 429 -10.69 -12.53 5.14
C ILE A 429 -9.53 -11.64 4.70
N CYS A 430 -8.35 -11.78 5.32
CA CYS A 430 -7.14 -11.08 4.89
C CYS A 430 -6.64 -11.53 3.49
N ARG A 431 -7.12 -12.68 2.95
CA ARG A 431 -6.92 -13.09 1.55
C ARG A 431 -7.85 -12.36 0.56
N SER A 432 -8.99 -11.83 1.01
CA SER A 432 -10.07 -11.29 0.16
C SER A 432 -10.12 -9.75 0.05
N ASP A 433 -9.04 -9.06 0.39
CA ASP A 433 -8.90 -7.59 0.29
C ASP A 433 -9.83 -6.76 1.22
N ARG A 434 -10.40 -7.38 2.27
CA ARG A 434 -11.26 -6.68 3.25
C ARG A 434 -10.46 -6.12 4.43
N ARG A 435 -10.75 -4.85 4.78
CA ARG A 435 -10.03 -4.03 5.80
C ARG A 435 -10.47 -4.33 7.24
N PHE A 436 -9.67 -3.93 8.24
CA PHE A 436 -9.93 -4.13 9.68
C PHE A 436 -11.34 -3.69 10.13
N THR A 437 -11.91 -2.65 9.52
CA THR A 437 -13.19 -2.05 9.90
C THR A 437 -14.40 -2.61 9.14
N GLN A 438 -14.19 -3.42 8.09
CA GLN A 438 -15.23 -3.73 7.09
C GLN A 438 -16.22 -4.84 7.51
N ARG A 439 -16.12 -5.35 8.74
CA ARG A 439 -17.11 -6.27 9.32
C ARG A 439 -17.56 -5.92 10.74
N ALA A 440 -16.97 -4.90 11.36
CA ALA A 440 -17.43 -4.40 12.67
C ALA A 440 -18.79 -3.69 12.55
N TYR A 441 -19.05 -3.10 11.38
CA TYR A 441 -20.33 -2.51 10.98
C TYR A 441 -20.60 -3.00 9.56
N GLY A 442 -21.58 -3.89 9.36
CA GLY A 442 -21.85 -4.47 8.04
C GLY A 442 -22.23 -3.42 7.00
N PHE A 443 -21.25 -3.05 6.16
CA PHE A 443 -21.42 -2.31 4.91
C PHE A 443 -20.54 -2.96 3.83
#